data_AF-A0AAV9PE93-F1
#
_entry.id   AF-A0AAV9PE93-F1
#
_cell.length_a   1.000
_cell.length_b   1.000
_cell.length_c   1.000
_cell.angle_alpha   90.00
_cell.angle_beta   90.00
_cell.angle_gamma   90.00
#
_symmetry.space_group_name_H-M   'P 1'
#
loop_
_entity.id
_entity.type
_entity.pdbx_description
1 polymer ?
#
loop_
_entity_poly.entity_id
_entity_poly.type
_entity_poly.pdbx_seq_one_letter_code
_entity_poly.pdbx_strand_id
1 'polypeptide(L)'
;MAELTEPPWHAAFPAPTLTAPLMPQRRAYQILSMRIASLLIIDVRRTDYLGGAIRGSLNIPAQGFWWNRGMLYELAYKAGMEWVVFTCGSSNGRGPRCAGWFLEHVRNTAQDQDMQVMVLEGGVKGWVKAGYGGLMDGFDEGYWEELFSKEEGREGGVATTAGSETAERGGGKDVTEVEPAEKSQQEEG
;
A
#
# COMPACT_ATOMS: atom_id res chain seq x y z
N MET A 1 -24.91 -20.23 -14.76
CA MET A 1 -23.91 -19.39 -15.43
C MET A 1 -22.82 -19.16 -14.40
N ALA A 2 -21.63 -19.74 -14.58
CA ALA A 2 -20.51 -19.43 -13.68
C ALA A 2 -20.10 -17.97 -13.93
N GLU A 3 -20.02 -17.14 -12.88
CA GLU A 3 -19.46 -15.80 -12.98
C GLU A 3 -18.01 -15.91 -13.44
N LEU A 4 -17.72 -15.44 -14.66
CA LEU A 4 -16.36 -15.26 -15.11
C LEU A 4 -15.81 -14.03 -14.37
N THR A 5 -15.05 -14.27 -13.30
CA THR A 5 -14.34 -13.20 -12.61
C THR A 5 -13.26 -12.67 -13.56
N GLU A 6 -13.34 -11.38 -13.90
CA GLU A 6 -12.30 -10.76 -14.71
C GLU A 6 -10.95 -10.85 -13.98
N PRO A 7 -9.86 -11.21 -14.68
CA PRO A 7 -8.56 -11.28 -14.06
C PRO A 7 -8.14 -9.90 -13.54
N PRO A 8 -7.35 -9.82 -12.46
CA PRO A 8 -6.89 -8.54 -11.95
C PRO A 8 -6.11 -7.78 -13.03
N TRP A 9 -6.20 -6.45 -13.03
CA TRP A 9 -5.62 -5.58 -14.07
C TRP A 9 -4.13 -5.81 -14.36
N HIS A 10 -3.38 -6.35 -13.40
CA HIS A 10 -1.95 -6.63 -13.53
C HIS A 10 -1.63 -8.06 -13.99
N ALA A 11 -2.63 -8.94 -14.17
CA ALA A 11 -2.42 -10.34 -14.54
C ALA A 11 -1.76 -10.53 -15.90
N ALA A 12 -1.90 -9.54 -16.79
CA ALA A 12 -1.26 -9.53 -18.11
C ALA A 12 0.26 -9.25 -18.06
N PHE A 13 0.81 -8.94 -16.89
CA PHE A 13 2.21 -8.54 -16.70
C PHE A 13 2.90 -9.42 -15.65
N PRO A 14 4.21 -9.66 -15.77
CA PRO A 14 4.96 -10.42 -14.77
C PRO A 14 4.92 -9.70 -13.41
N ALA A 15 4.96 -10.47 -12.33
CA ALA A 15 5.16 -9.90 -11.01
C ALA A 15 6.58 -9.27 -10.93
N PRO A 16 6.73 -8.10 -10.28
CA PRO A 16 8.06 -7.58 -10.01
C PRO A 16 8.81 -8.53 -9.07
N THR A 17 10.02 -8.89 -9.47
CA THR A 17 11.09 -9.55 -8.72
C THR A 17 11.81 -8.63 -7.74
N LEU A 18 11.91 -7.32 -8.04
CA LEU A 18 12.51 -6.34 -7.13
C LEU A 18 11.46 -5.56 -6.34
N THR A 19 11.78 -5.30 -5.07
CA THR A 19 10.93 -4.50 -4.17
C THR A 19 11.60 -3.16 -3.90
N ALA A 20 10.91 -2.07 -4.27
CA ALA A 20 11.35 -0.73 -3.95
C ALA A 20 11.13 -0.42 -2.46
N PRO A 21 12.10 0.21 -1.76
CA PRO A 21 11.95 0.60 -0.36
C PRO A 21 10.87 1.67 -0.16
N LEU A 22 10.39 1.79 1.08
CA LEU A 22 9.45 2.85 1.47
C LEU A 22 10.18 4.17 1.72
N MET A 23 9.58 5.27 1.25
CA MET A 23 9.91 6.63 1.64
C MET A 23 8.89 7.12 2.68
N PRO A 24 9.33 7.49 3.90
CA PRO A 24 8.45 8.16 4.87
C PRO A 24 7.92 9.46 4.28
N GLN A 25 6.62 9.75 4.47
CA GLN A 25 5.99 10.95 3.89
C GLN A 25 6.65 12.23 4.41
N ARG A 26 7.14 12.23 5.65
CA ARG A 26 7.92 13.33 6.24
C ARG A 26 9.18 13.66 5.41
N ARG A 27 9.89 12.64 4.90
CA ARG A 27 11.09 12.85 4.09
C ARG A 27 10.74 13.47 2.73
N ALA A 28 9.72 12.94 2.06
CA ALA A 28 9.22 13.52 0.82
C ALA A 28 8.76 14.98 1.03
N TYR A 29 8.04 15.25 2.11
CA TYR A 29 7.60 16.59 2.50
C TYR A 29 8.78 17.55 2.70
N GLN A 30 9.83 17.13 3.42
CA GLN A 30 11.03 17.95 3.62
C GLN A 30 11.74 18.25 2.29
N ILE A 31 11.88 17.25 1.42
CA ILE A 31 12.50 17.44 0.10
C ILE A 31 11.72 18.47 -0.72
N LEU A 32 10.39 18.34 -0.81
CA LEU A 32 9.54 19.27 -1.56
C LEU A 32 9.50 20.68 -0.95
N SER A 33 9.40 20.78 0.38
CA SER A 33 9.27 22.07 1.09
C SER A 33 10.56 22.87 1.08
N MET A 34 11.69 22.19 1.30
CA MET A 34 13.00 22.84 1.46
C MET A 34 13.82 22.82 0.17
N ARG A 35 13.39 22.10 -0.86
CA ARG A 35 14.08 21.93 -2.15
C ARG A 35 15.53 21.45 -1.99
N ILE A 36 15.74 20.50 -1.09
CA ILE A 36 17.07 19.98 -0.72
C ILE A 36 17.58 18.84 -1.61
N ALA A 37 16.72 18.28 -2.47
CA ALA A 37 17.06 17.23 -3.44
C ALA A 37 16.08 17.26 -4.63
N SER A 38 16.44 16.63 -5.75
CA SER A 38 15.52 16.45 -6.87
C SER A 38 14.62 15.22 -6.66
N LEU A 39 13.31 15.45 -6.62
CA LEU A 39 12.31 14.44 -6.33
C LEU A 39 11.17 14.52 -7.36
N LEU A 40 10.91 13.39 -8.02
CA LEU A 40 9.77 13.19 -8.90
C LEU A 40 8.80 12.20 -8.26
N ILE A 41 7.58 12.64 -7.98
CA ILE A 41 6.51 11.77 -7.49
C ILE A 41 5.68 11.28 -8.68
N ILE A 42 5.47 9.96 -8.75
CA ILE A 42 4.61 9.30 -9.75
C ILE A 42 3.35 8.80 -9.05
N ASP A 43 2.23 9.46 -9.31
CA ASP A 43 0.92 9.04 -8.82
C ASP A 43 0.29 8.06 -9.80
N VAL A 44 0.10 6.80 -9.37
CA VAL A 44 -0.45 5.73 -10.21
C VAL A 44 -1.95 5.48 -9.98
N ARG A 45 -2.66 6.42 -9.33
CA ARG A 45 -4.12 6.42 -9.25
C ARG A 45 -4.76 6.62 -10.62
N ARG A 46 -6.03 6.22 -10.74
CA ARG A 46 -6.82 6.36 -11.98
C ARG A 46 -8.16 7.01 -11.67
N THR A 47 -9.20 6.21 -11.46
CA THR A 47 -10.56 6.69 -11.12
C THR A 47 -10.62 7.29 -9.72
N ASP A 48 -9.64 6.98 -8.88
CA ASP A 48 -9.45 7.51 -7.52
C ASP A 48 -8.42 8.65 -7.46
N TYR A 49 -8.04 9.24 -8.61
CA TYR A 49 -7.20 10.44 -8.67
C TYR A 49 -8.02 11.71 -8.39
N LEU A 50 -8.63 11.73 -7.20
CA LEU A 50 -9.50 12.79 -6.68
C LEU A 50 -8.90 13.38 -5.40
N GLY A 51 -9.40 14.52 -4.94
CA GLY A 51 -8.92 15.22 -3.74
C GLY A 51 -7.64 16.04 -3.95
N GLY A 52 -7.22 16.22 -5.20
CA GLY A 52 -5.99 16.91 -5.56
C GLY A 52 -4.79 15.99 -5.81
N ALA A 53 -3.72 16.61 -6.29
CA ALA A 53 -2.46 15.96 -6.65
C ALA A 53 -1.33 16.49 -5.77
N ILE A 54 -0.38 15.64 -5.34
CA ILE A 54 0.82 16.14 -4.67
C ILE A 54 1.57 17.06 -5.64
N ARG A 55 1.95 18.25 -5.18
CA ARG A 55 2.54 19.30 -6.01
C ARG A 55 3.77 18.79 -6.75
N GLY A 56 3.78 19.00 -8.06
CA GLY A 56 4.85 18.56 -8.95
C GLY A 56 4.87 17.05 -9.26
N SER A 57 3.85 16.29 -8.84
CA SER A 57 3.71 14.89 -9.24
C SER A 57 3.23 14.73 -10.69
N LEU A 58 3.56 13.60 -11.30
CA LEU A 58 3.01 13.16 -12.59
C LEU A 58 2.03 12.03 -12.37
N ASN A 59 0.85 12.10 -13.01
CA ASN A 59 -0.11 11.00 -12.97
C ASN A 59 0.11 10.03 -14.13
N ILE A 60 0.47 8.79 -13.81
CA ILE A 60 0.64 7.70 -14.77
C ILE A 60 -0.14 6.48 -14.24
N PRO A 61 -1.41 6.28 -14.66
CA PRO A 61 -2.25 5.21 -14.15
C PRO A 61 -1.61 3.82 -14.22
N ALA A 62 -1.70 3.06 -13.11
CA ALA A 62 -1.06 1.75 -12.95
C ALA A 62 -1.34 0.76 -14.10
N GLN A 63 -2.56 0.81 -14.66
CA GLN A 63 -3.04 -0.10 -15.71
C GLN A 63 -2.26 0.04 -17.02
N GLY A 64 -1.72 1.23 -17.31
CA GLY A 64 -0.86 1.49 -18.47
C GLY A 64 0.63 1.56 -18.12
N PHE A 65 0.99 1.51 -16.84
CA PHE A 65 2.33 1.86 -16.38
C PHE A 65 3.42 0.93 -16.93
N TRP A 66 3.16 -0.39 -17.01
CA TRP A 66 4.15 -1.37 -17.47
C TRP A 66 4.84 -0.94 -18.76
N TRP A 67 4.08 -0.53 -19.77
CA TRP A 67 4.61 -0.12 -21.08
C TRP A 67 5.39 1.21 -21.04
N ASN A 68 5.11 2.06 -20.06
CA ASN A 68 5.62 3.43 -19.98
C ASN A 68 6.90 3.55 -19.13
N ARG A 69 7.34 2.47 -18.46
CA ARG A 69 8.51 2.47 -17.57
C ARG A 69 9.79 3.02 -18.23
N GLY A 70 10.00 2.72 -19.52
CA GLY A 70 11.17 3.21 -20.25
C GLY A 70 11.14 4.71 -20.52
N MET A 71 10.00 5.24 -20.94
CA MET A 71 9.85 6.68 -21.18
C MET A 71 9.92 7.47 -19.87
N LEU A 72 9.37 6.92 -18.78
CA LEU A 72 9.53 7.52 -17.46
C LEU A 72 11.00 7.58 -17.04
N TYR A 73 11.78 6.53 -17.30
CA TYR A 73 13.21 6.54 -17.00
C TYR A 73 13.94 7.63 -17.79
N GLU A 74 13.73 7.70 -19.12
CA GLU A 74 14.31 8.74 -19.97
C GLU A 74 14.00 10.16 -19.47
N LEU A 75 12.75 10.39 -19.06
CA LEU A 75 12.32 11.66 -18.48
C LEU A 75 13.07 11.97 -17.16
N ALA A 76 13.06 11.02 -16.22
CA ALA A 76 13.67 11.19 -14.91
C ALA A 76 15.19 11.39 -15.02
N TYR A 77 15.86 10.59 -15.85
CA TYR A 77 17.29 10.65 -16.10
C TYR A 77 17.69 12.01 -16.70
N LYS A 78 17.03 12.45 -17.78
CA LYS A 78 17.33 13.74 -18.43
C LYS A 78 17.02 14.94 -17.55
N ALA A 79 16.04 14.82 -16.67
CA ALA A 79 15.70 15.86 -15.70
C ALA A 79 16.64 15.85 -14.47
N GLY A 80 17.57 14.89 -14.35
CA GLY A 80 18.48 14.80 -13.21
C GLY A 80 17.77 14.47 -11.90
N MET A 81 16.74 13.63 -11.96
CA MET A 81 15.97 13.24 -10.78
C MET A 81 16.74 12.19 -9.96
N GLU A 82 17.08 12.55 -8.73
CA GLU A 82 17.74 11.66 -7.77
C GLU A 82 16.73 10.65 -7.20
N TRP A 83 15.55 11.13 -6.81
CA TRP A 83 14.48 10.32 -6.23
C TRP A 83 13.27 10.22 -7.16
N VAL A 84 12.87 8.99 -7.50
CA VAL A 84 11.60 8.71 -8.18
C VAL A 84 10.71 7.91 -7.23
N VAL A 85 9.61 8.53 -6.78
CA VAL A 85 8.79 8.00 -5.69
C VAL A 85 7.38 7.72 -6.17
N PHE A 86 6.94 6.48 -6.03
CA PHE A 86 5.62 6.04 -6.46
C PHE A 86 4.60 6.18 -5.34
N THR A 87 3.41 6.66 -5.68
CA THR A 87 2.28 6.72 -4.75
C THR A 87 1.01 6.19 -5.40
N CYS A 88 0.10 5.64 -4.60
CA CYS A 88 -1.29 5.46 -5.01
C CYS A 88 -2.21 5.89 -3.85
N GLY A 89 -3.45 5.39 -3.77
CA GLY A 89 -4.34 5.68 -2.64
C GLY A 89 -3.68 5.46 -1.26
N SER A 90 -3.32 4.20 -0.97
CA SER A 90 -2.69 3.79 0.29
C SER A 90 -1.27 3.20 0.14
N SER A 91 -0.76 3.11 -1.09
CA SER A 91 0.49 2.40 -1.42
C SER A 91 0.55 0.91 -1.00
N ASN A 92 -0.58 0.22 -0.88
CA ASN A 92 -0.62 -1.22 -0.52
C ASN A 92 -0.82 -2.17 -1.73
N GLY A 93 -0.72 -1.68 -2.96
CA GLY A 93 -0.94 -2.51 -4.15
C GLY A 93 -0.36 -1.93 -5.44
N ARG A 94 -1.02 -0.92 -6.01
CA ARG A 94 -0.59 -0.31 -7.29
C ARG A 94 0.78 0.37 -7.18
N GLY A 95 1.00 1.19 -6.14
CA GLY A 95 2.25 1.90 -5.90
C GLY A 95 3.48 0.97 -5.85
N PRO A 96 3.52 0.00 -4.91
CA PRO A 96 4.64 -0.95 -4.82
C PRO A 96 4.87 -1.74 -6.10
N ARG A 97 3.79 -2.18 -6.77
CA ARG A 97 3.91 -2.95 -8.01
C ARG A 97 4.56 -2.13 -9.12
N CYS A 98 4.10 -0.89 -9.33
CA CYS A 98 4.67 -0.01 -10.35
C CYS A 98 6.12 0.38 -10.01
N ALA A 99 6.41 0.64 -8.73
CA ALA A 99 7.77 0.93 -8.27
C ALA A 99 8.73 -0.25 -8.51
N GLY A 100 8.30 -1.49 -8.24
CA GLY A 100 9.10 -2.68 -8.52
C GLY A 100 9.42 -2.86 -10.01
N TRP A 101 8.40 -2.72 -10.87
CA TRP A 101 8.59 -2.75 -12.32
C TRP A 101 9.52 -1.65 -12.83
N PHE A 102 9.42 -0.46 -12.24
CA PHE A 102 10.32 0.64 -12.59
C PHE A 102 11.74 0.37 -12.09
N LEU A 103 11.92 -0.06 -10.84
CA LEU A 103 13.22 -0.39 -10.28
C LEU A 103 13.95 -1.47 -11.09
N GLU A 104 13.25 -2.50 -11.55
CA GLU A 104 13.80 -3.48 -12.47
C GLU A 104 14.26 -2.88 -13.79
N HIS A 105 13.46 -1.98 -14.36
CA HIS A 105 13.85 -1.31 -15.58
C HIS A 105 15.12 -0.47 -15.37
N VAL A 106 15.17 0.30 -14.29
CA VAL A 106 16.33 1.12 -13.93
C VAL A 106 17.58 0.26 -13.71
N ARG A 107 17.48 -0.84 -12.95
CA ARG A 107 18.63 -1.68 -12.60
C ARG A 107 19.05 -2.67 -13.69
N ASN A 108 18.09 -3.33 -14.34
CA ASN A 108 18.37 -4.43 -15.25
C ASN A 108 18.42 -4.00 -16.72
N THR A 109 17.67 -2.94 -17.10
CA THR A 109 17.65 -2.44 -18.48
C THR A 109 18.57 -1.23 -18.65
N ALA A 110 18.39 -0.20 -17.83
CA ALA A 110 19.18 1.02 -17.93
C ALA A 110 20.54 0.94 -17.22
N GLN A 111 20.73 -0.04 -16.33
CA GLN A 111 21.96 -0.26 -15.55
C GLN A 111 22.35 0.94 -14.66
N ASP A 112 21.39 1.80 -14.34
CA ASP A 112 21.58 2.96 -13.45
C ASP A 112 21.53 2.47 -12.00
N GLN A 113 22.57 2.77 -11.21
CA GLN A 113 22.65 2.45 -9.79
C GLN A 113 22.40 3.65 -8.88
N ASP A 114 22.37 4.86 -9.43
CA ASP A 114 22.34 6.12 -8.70
C ASP A 114 20.90 6.58 -8.47
N MET A 115 19.99 6.38 -9.43
CA MET A 115 18.59 6.73 -9.29
C MET A 115 17.91 5.92 -8.19
N GLN A 116 17.30 6.63 -7.23
CA GLN A 116 16.62 6.06 -6.08
C GLN A 116 15.13 5.89 -6.37
N VAL A 117 14.68 4.63 -6.50
CA VAL A 117 13.27 4.30 -6.71
C VAL A 117 12.64 3.88 -5.39
N MET A 118 11.61 4.59 -4.93
CA MET A 118 10.95 4.31 -3.65
C MET A 118 9.41 4.34 -3.78
N VAL A 119 8.72 3.92 -2.73
CA VAL A 119 7.25 4.00 -2.60
C VAL A 119 6.91 4.97 -1.47
N LEU A 120 6.04 5.94 -1.71
CA LEU A 120 5.55 6.83 -0.67
C LEU A 120 4.73 6.03 0.34
N GLU A 121 5.21 5.97 1.57
CA GLU A 121 4.55 5.28 2.67
C GLU A 121 3.10 5.79 2.82
N GLY A 122 2.14 4.90 3.08
CA GLY A 122 0.73 5.26 3.25
C GLY A 122 0.03 5.91 2.04
N GLY A 123 0.72 6.09 0.92
CA GLY A 123 0.19 6.75 -0.28
C GLY A 123 -0.27 8.19 -0.05
N VAL A 124 -1.11 8.69 -0.96
CA VAL A 124 -1.70 10.03 -0.84
C VAL A 124 -2.60 10.15 0.40
N LYS A 125 -3.23 9.06 0.85
CA LYS A 125 -4.01 9.07 2.10
C LYS A 125 -3.11 9.35 3.31
N GLY A 126 -1.97 8.66 3.39
CA GLY A 126 -0.97 8.90 4.44
C GLY A 126 -0.40 10.32 4.38
N TRP A 127 -0.20 10.86 3.17
CA TRP A 127 0.22 12.25 2.97
C TRP A 127 -0.77 13.25 3.59
N VAL A 128 -2.08 13.09 3.30
CA VAL A 128 -3.12 13.99 3.84
C VAL A 128 -3.29 13.81 5.35
N LYS A 129 -3.32 12.56 5.85
CA LYS A 129 -3.39 12.28 7.30
C LYS A 129 -2.20 12.86 8.08
N ALA A 130 -1.04 12.99 7.45
CA ALA A 130 0.14 13.63 8.04
C ALA A 130 0.08 15.18 8.05
N GLY A 131 -1.02 15.79 7.56
CA GLY A 131 -1.20 17.24 7.53
C GLY A 131 -0.50 17.93 6.36
N TYR A 132 -0.09 17.21 5.32
CA TYR A 132 0.68 17.76 4.20
C TYR A 132 -0.18 18.27 3.03
N GLY A 133 -1.48 18.48 3.24
CA GLY A 133 -2.42 18.97 2.21
C GLY A 133 -2.02 20.30 1.57
N GLY A 134 -1.30 21.18 2.28
CA GLY A 134 -0.80 22.46 1.75
C GLY A 134 0.22 22.32 0.59
N LEU A 135 0.78 21.13 0.39
CA LEU A 135 1.63 20.77 -0.75
C LEU A 135 0.88 19.93 -1.80
N MET A 136 -0.43 20.06 -1.88
CA MET A 136 -1.23 19.49 -2.97
C MET A 136 -1.80 20.61 -3.83
N ASP A 137 -1.81 20.39 -5.14
CA ASP A 137 -2.50 21.23 -6.11
C ASP A 137 -3.93 20.73 -6.26
N GLY A 138 -4.90 21.65 -6.14
CA GLY A 138 -6.32 21.31 -6.14
C GLY A 138 -6.77 20.51 -4.91
N PHE A 139 -6.16 20.76 -3.75
CA PHE A 139 -6.55 20.13 -2.49
C PHE A 139 -8.03 20.41 -2.18
N ASP A 140 -8.80 19.34 -2.02
CA ASP A 140 -10.22 19.38 -1.68
C ASP A 140 -10.42 18.75 -0.30
N GLU A 141 -10.51 19.59 0.73
CA GLU A 141 -10.66 19.16 2.13
C GLU A 141 -11.93 18.34 2.34
N GLY A 142 -13.06 18.76 1.74
CA GLY A 142 -14.34 18.07 1.88
C GLY A 142 -14.31 16.66 1.31
N TYR A 143 -13.65 16.45 0.17
CA TYR A 143 -13.42 15.11 -0.38
C TYR A 143 -12.68 14.19 0.61
N TRP A 144 -11.62 14.69 1.25
CA TRP A 144 -10.82 13.89 2.18
C TRP A 144 -11.56 13.60 3.49
N GLU A 145 -12.28 14.57 4.05
CA GLU A 145 -13.15 14.38 5.22
C GLU A 145 -14.21 13.31 4.96
N GLU A 146 -14.89 13.37 3.81
CA GLU A 146 -15.90 12.39 3.41
C GLU A 146 -15.28 11.00 3.23
N LEU A 147 -14.14 10.92 2.54
CA LEU A 147 -13.43 9.66 2.28
C LEU A 147 -13.01 8.97 3.58
N PHE A 148 -12.39 9.71 4.51
CA PHE A 148 -11.93 9.15 5.78
C PHE A 148 -13.10 8.75 6.68
N SER A 149 -14.16 9.56 6.75
CA SER A 149 -15.38 9.21 7.50
C SER A 149 -16.01 7.90 7.01
N LYS A 150 -16.06 7.70 5.67
CA LYS A 150 -16.58 6.46 5.07
C LYS A 150 -15.72 5.24 5.38
N GLU A 151 -14.40 5.41 5.44
CA GLU A 151 -13.46 4.32 5.75
C GLU A 151 -13.53 3.92 7.22
N GLU A 152 -13.58 4.88 8.15
CA GLU A 152 -13.76 4.62 9.58
C GLU A 152 -15.11 3.94 9.88
N GLY A 153 -16.19 4.37 9.23
CA GLY A 153 -17.49 3.71 9.35
C GLY A 153 -17.48 2.26 8.83
N ARG A 154 -16.65 1.96 7.82
CA ARG A 154 -16.47 0.59 7.30
C ARG A 154 -15.63 -0.27 8.24
N GLU A 155 -14.60 0.28 8.88
CA GLU A 155 -13.78 -0.43 9.86
C GLU A 155 -14.54 -0.66 11.17
N GLY A 156 -15.36 0.30 11.62
CA GLY A 156 -16.22 0.17 12.80
C GLY A 156 -17.39 -0.82 12.64
N GLY A 157 -17.90 -1.01 11.42
CA GLY A 157 -18.97 -1.97 11.11
C GLY A 157 -18.53 -3.44 11.07
N VAL A 158 -17.22 -3.72 11.03
CA VAL A 158 -16.67 -5.09 11.03
C VAL A 158 -16.51 -5.63 12.47
N ALA A 159 -16.66 -4.80 13.50
CA ALA A 159 -16.42 -5.18 14.90
C ALA A 159 -17.65 -5.69 15.69
N THR A 160 -18.80 -5.96 15.07
CA THR A 160 -20.00 -6.46 15.80
C THR A 160 -20.66 -7.67 15.13
N THR A 161 -19.99 -8.82 15.15
CA THR A 161 -20.66 -10.13 15.09
C THR A 161 -19.97 -11.10 16.05
N ALA A 162 -20.12 -10.87 17.36
CA ALA A 162 -19.92 -11.88 18.37
C ALA A 162 -20.91 -11.64 19.50
N GLY A 163 -21.89 -12.53 19.63
CA GLY A 163 -22.71 -12.67 20.84
C GLY A 163 -24.19 -12.38 20.66
N SER A 164 -24.96 -13.40 20.28
CA SER A 164 -26.23 -13.69 20.95
C SER A 164 -26.61 -15.15 20.70
N GLU A 165 -26.35 -16.03 21.66
CA GLU A 165 -27.30 -17.08 22.01
C GLU A 165 -27.04 -17.58 23.43
N THR A 166 -27.99 -17.24 24.29
CA THR A 166 -28.09 -17.61 25.70
C THR A 166 -28.76 -18.97 25.84
N ALA A 167 -28.11 -19.84 26.61
CA ALA A 167 -28.60 -20.88 27.52
C ALA A 167 -30.05 -21.42 27.39
N GLU A 168 -30.15 -22.75 27.27
CA GLU A 168 -31.20 -23.53 27.96
C GLU A 168 -30.61 -24.82 28.57
N ARG A 169 -31.30 -25.31 29.61
CA ARG A 169 -30.82 -26.07 30.77
C ARG A 169 -31.41 -27.48 30.80
N GLY A 170 -30.63 -28.46 31.27
CA GLY A 170 -31.08 -29.78 31.73
C GLY A 170 -30.06 -30.85 31.37
N GLY A 171 -29.50 -31.70 32.25
CA GLY A 171 -29.92 -32.19 33.56
C GLY A 171 -29.85 -33.72 33.50
N GLY A 172 -28.90 -34.36 34.19
CA GLY A 172 -28.82 -35.82 34.26
C GLY A 172 -27.47 -36.35 34.79
N LYS A 173 -27.54 -37.17 35.85
CA LYS A 173 -26.47 -37.68 36.71
C LYS A 173 -25.81 -38.97 36.16
N ASP A 174 -24.53 -39.20 36.48
CA ASP A 174 -23.99 -40.31 37.32
C ASP A 174 -22.44 -40.31 37.19
N VAL A 175 -21.65 -40.06 38.25
CA VAL A 175 -21.08 -41.01 39.24
C VAL A 175 -20.40 -42.21 38.54
N THR A 176 -19.08 -42.37 38.54
CA THR A 176 -18.27 -42.90 39.67
C THR A 176 -16.77 -42.53 39.59
N GLU A 177 -16.17 -42.36 40.78
CA GLU A 177 -14.74 -42.52 41.15
C GLU A 177 -14.02 -43.66 40.37
N VAL A 178 -12.69 -43.69 40.18
CA VAL A 178 -11.67 -43.98 41.20
C VAL A 178 -10.26 -43.50 40.73
N GLU A 179 -9.53 -42.81 41.61
CA GLU A 179 -8.07 -42.53 41.59
C GLU A 179 -7.30 -43.64 42.38
N PRO A 180 -5.94 -43.68 42.52
CA PRO A 180 -4.82 -43.04 41.78
C PRO A 180 -3.58 -43.98 41.57
N ALA A 181 -2.43 -43.37 41.21
CA ALA A 181 -1.02 -43.80 41.39
C ALA A 181 -0.43 -44.78 40.33
N GLU A 182 0.83 -44.74 39.87
CA GLU A 182 2.09 -44.13 40.34
C GLU A 182 3.17 -44.20 39.21
N LYS A 183 4.18 -43.29 39.23
CA LYS A 183 5.61 -43.38 38.78
C LYS A 183 6.00 -44.11 37.47
N SER A 184 6.84 -43.57 36.58
CA SER A 184 8.32 -43.37 36.69
C SER A 184 8.86 -42.98 35.30
N GLN A 185 9.68 -41.92 35.17
CA GLN A 185 11.12 -41.92 34.80
C GLN A 185 11.60 -42.84 33.65
N GLN A 186 12.16 -42.23 32.59
CA GLN A 186 13.49 -42.45 31.96
C GLN A 186 13.52 -41.75 30.58
N GLU A 187 14.33 -40.71 30.34
CA GLU A 187 15.79 -40.65 30.06
C GLU A 187 16.21 -41.17 28.66
N GLU A 188 16.88 -40.24 27.95
CA GLU A 188 17.83 -40.31 26.83
C GLU A 188 17.85 -41.47 25.80
N GLY A 189 17.95 -41.03 24.55
CA GLY A 189 18.45 -41.74 23.38
C GLY A 189 18.50 -40.82 22.17
#